data_AF-A0A142X3V3-F1
#
_entry.id   AF-A0A142X3V3-F1
#
_cell.length_a   1.000
_cell.length_b   1.000
_cell.length_c   1.000
_cell.angle_alpha   90.00
_cell.angle_beta   90.00
_cell.angle_gamma   90.00
#
_symmetry.space_group_name_H-M   'P 1'
#
loop_
_entity.id
_entity.type
_entity.pdbx_description
1 polymer ?
#
loop_
_entity_poly.entity_id
_entity_poly.type
_entity_poly.pdbx_seq_one_letter_code
_entity_poly.pdbx_strand_id
1 'polypeptide(L)' 'MLVPDFFNVEFVEDAELQSNTMTAPLSVIREIRSAIPGLAINLMVGFDERVYVSSDLYEAFNVWSSQQTDAESMN' A
#
# COMPACT_ATOMS: atom_id res chain seq x y z
N MET A 1 -1.10 -24.98 4.79
CA MET A 1 -0.52 -23.89 3.96
C MET A 1 -0.67 -22.64 4.82
N LEU A 2 0.42 -22.22 5.47
CA LEU A 2 0.41 -21.04 6.33
C LEU A 2 0.25 -19.83 5.39
N VAL A 3 -0.88 -19.13 5.48
CA VAL A 3 -0.97 -17.77 4.95
C VAL A 3 0.10 -16.99 5.72
N PRO A 4 1.14 -16.43 5.08
CA PRO A 4 2.11 -15.62 5.80
C PRO A 4 1.31 -14.53 6.52
N ASP A 5 1.54 -14.35 7.81
CA ASP A 5 0.97 -13.24 8.56
C ASP A 5 1.51 -11.93 7.97
N PHE A 6 0.86 -11.41 6.94
CA PHE A 6 1.06 -10.04 6.41
C PHE A 6 0.54 -8.98 7.39
N PHE A 7 0.22 -9.37 8.63
CA PHE A 7 -0.51 -8.56 9.59
C PHE A 7 0.27 -7.38 10.18
N ASN A 8 1.50 -7.10 9.74
CA ASN A 8 2.29 -5.97 10.25
C ASN A 8 3.15 -5.29 9.18
N VAL A 9 2.70 -5.21 7.93
CA VAL A 9 3.38 -4.34 6.96
C VAL A 9 3.06 -2.89 7.32
N GLU A 10 4.04 -2.18 7.85
CA GLU A 10 3.91 -0.76 8.18
C GLU A 10 3.80 0.04 6.87
N PHE A 11 2.73 0.82 6.75
CA PHE A 11 2.49 1.69 5.61
C PHE A 11 3.00 3.10 5.95
N VAL A 12 4.03 3.54 5.23
CA VAL A 12 4.81 4.73 5.57
C VAL A 12 4.86 5.67 4.37
N GLU A 13 4.71 6.97 4.63
CA GLU A 13 4.95 8.01 3.63
C GLU A 13 6.45 8.19 3.40
N ASP A 14 6.86 8.23 2.13
CA ASP A 14 8.20 8.66 1.71
C ASP A 14 8.10 9.79 0.68
N ALA A 15 8.43 11.00 1.12
CA ALA A 15 8.37 12.21 0.32
C ALA A 15 9.47 12.30 -0.75
N GLU A 16 10.49 11.42 -0.70
CA GLU A 16 11.54 11.35 -1.73
C GLU A 16 11.12 10.48 -2.92
N LEU A 17 10.07 9.66 -2.78
CA LEU A 17 9.55 8.87 -3.88
C LEU A 17 8.89 9.75 -4.95
N GLN A 18 9.09 9.36 -6.20
CA GLN A 18 8.36 9.95 -7.31
C GLN A 18 6.87 9.72 -7.14
N SER A 19 6.04 10.67 -7.57
CA SER A 19 4.58 10.54 -7.54
C SER A 19 4.12 9.21 -8.15
N ASN A 20 3.04 8.69 -7.58
CA ASN A 20 2.41 7.44 -8.00
C ASN A 20 3.34 6.22 -7.89
N THR A 21 4.19 6.19 -6.86
CA THR A 21 5.18 5.11 -6.66
C THR A 21 5.03 4.48 -5.28
N MET A 22 5.15 3.16 -5.23
CA MET A 22 5.17 2.37 -4.01
C MET A 22 6.38 1.43 -4.03
N THR A 23 7.12 1.40 -2.93
CA THR A 23 8.15 0.40 -2.67
C THR A 23 7.67 -0.57 -1.60
N ALA A 24 7.91 -1.86 -1.79
CA ALA A 24 7.46 -2.90 -0.86
C ALA A 24 8.29 -4.19 -0.99
N PRO A 25 8.19 -5.12 -0.03
CA PRO A 25 8.77 -6.45 -0.18
C PRO A 25 8.26 -7.17 -1.43
N LEU A 26 9.10 -8.03 -2.01
CA LEU A 26 8.76 -8.79 -3.22
C LEU A 26 7.48 -9.63 -3.04
N SER A 27 7.26 -10.20 -1.84
CA SER A 27 6.04 -10.94 -1.51
C SER A 27 4.81 -10.06 -1.67
N VAL A 28 4.80 -8.88 -1.05
CA VAL A 28 3.70 -7.90 -1.12
C VAL A 28 3.43 -7.46 -2.56
N ILE A 29 4.47 -7.17 -3.33
CA ILE A 29 4.32 -6.74 -4.75
C ILE A 29 3.67 -7.85 -5.59
N ARG A 30 4.07 -9.11 -5.37
CA ARG A 30 3.49 -10.25 -6.09
C ARG A 30 2.01 -10.38 -5.78
N GLU A 31 1.63 -10.20 -4.52
CA GLU A 31 0.24 -10.27 -4.10
C GLU A 31 -0.59 -9.13 -4.68
N ILE A 32 -0.10 -7.88 -4.59
CA ILE A 32 -0.79 -6.72 -5.16
C ILE A 32 -1.01 -6.90 -6.66
N ARG A 33 0.02 -7.33 -7.40
CA ARG A 33 -0.11 -7.58 -8.85
C ARG A 33 -1.08 -8.71 -9.18
N SER A 34 -1.19 -9.72 -8.32
CA SER A 34 -2.13 -10.82 -8.49
C SER A 34 -3.57 -10.40 -8.15
N ALA A 35 -3.75 -9.56 -7.13
CA ALA A 35 -5.05 -9.13 -6.64
C ALA A 35 -5.66 -8.01 -7.49
N ILE A 36 -4.81 -7.11 -8.02
CA ILE A 36 -5.24 -5.93 -8.79
C ILE A 36 -4.48 -5.88 -10.12
N PRO A 37 -4.88 -6.71 -11.11
CA PRO A 37 -4.31 -6.64 -12.45
C PRO A 37 -4.53 -5.26 -13.07
N GLY A 38 -3.47 -4.67 -13.62
CA GLY A 38 -3.55 -3.37 -14.29
C GLY A 38 -3.54 -2.15 -13.37
N LEU A 39 -3.19 -2.33 -12.09
CA LEU A 39 -2.94 -1.20 -11.18
C LEU A 39 -1.90 -0.25 -11.79
N ALA A 40 -2.33 0.97 -12.09
CA ALA A 40 -1.54 1.97 -12.80
C ALA A 40 -0.66 2.80 -11.84
N ILE A 41 0.11 2.11 -10.98
CA ILE A 41 1.11 2.73 -10.09
C ILE A 41 2.47 2.08 -10.31
N ASN A 42 3.55 2.81 -10.04
CA ASN A 42 4.90 2.29 -10.12
C ASN A 42 5.19 1.42 -8.89
N LEU A 43 5.23 0.10 -9.09
CA LEU A 43 5.57 -0.87 -8.04
C LEU A 43 7.05 -1.25 -8.11
N MET A 44 7.81 -0.94 -7.06
CA MET A 44 9.24 -1.21 -6.96
C MET A 44 9.56 -2.11 -5.77
N VAL A 45 10.46 -3.08 -5.95
CA VAL A 45 10.89 -3.94 -4.82
C VAL A 45 11.77 -3.12 -3.88
N GLY A 46 11.31 -2.95 -2.65
CA GLY A 46 12.04 -2.32 -1.55
C GLY A 46 13.02 -3.27 -0.87
N PHE A 47 13.88 -2.72 -0.01
CA PHE A 47 14.94 -3.48 0.68
C PHE A 47 14.57 -3.88 2.11
N ASP A 48 13.54 -3.27 2.70
CA ASP A 48 13.06 -3.60 4.04
C ASP A 48 11.68 -4.25 4.00
N GLU A 49 11.10 -4.52 5.18
CA GLU A 49 9.80 -5.16 5.33
C GLU A 49 8.62 -4.17 5.30
N ARG A 50 8.87 -2.89 5.04
CA ARG A 50 7.86 -1.82 5.08
C ARG A 50 7.33 -1.53 3.69
N VAL A 51 6.14 -0.93 3.64
CA VAL A 51 5.59 -0.37 2.40
C VAL A 51 5.76 1.14 2.45
N TYR A 52 6.62 1.67 1.59
CA TYR A 52 6.71 3.11 1.39
C TYR A 52 5.90 3.53 0.19
N VAL A 53 5.16 4.62 0.32
CA VAL A 53 4.40 5.22 -0.77
C VAL A 53 4.76 6.68 -0.93
N SER A 54 4.69 7.17 -2.16
CA SER A 54 4.76 8.58 -2.46
C SER A 54 3.62 9.35 -1.77
N SER A 55 3.87 10.62 -1.44
CA SER A 55 2.93 11.46 -0.68
C SER A 55 1.51 11.51 -1.26
N ASP A 56 1.38 11.53 -2.60
CA ASP A 56 0.08 11.53 -3.28
C ASP A 56 -0.72 10.24 -3.05
N LEU A 57 -0.05 9.09 -3.03
CA LEU A 57 -0.68 7.81 -2.71
C LEU A 57 -1.00 7.70 -1.22
N TYR A 58 -0.13 8.22 -0.35
CA TYR A 58 -0.38 8.25 1.09
C TYR A 58 -1.61 9.09 1.44
N GLU A 59 -1.72 10.29 0.85
CA GLU A 59 -2.89 11.15 1.00
C GLU A 59 -4.16 10.47 0.47
N ALA A 60 -4.11 9.90 -0.74
CA ALA A 60 -5.24 9.19 -1.31
C ALA A 60 -5.71 8.02 -0.42
N PHE A 61 -4.78 7.28 0.18
CA PHE A 61 -5.08 6.21 1.13
C PHE A 61 -5.74 6.75 2.41
N ASN A 62 -5.24 7.84 2.97
CA ASN A 62 -5.82 8.47 4.16
C ASN A 62 -7.25 8.97 3.92
N VAL A 63 -7.49 9.61 2.77
CA VAL A 63 -8.83 10.05 2.37
C VAL A 63 -9.77 8.86 2.25
N TRP A 64 -9.36 7.80 1.58
CA TRP A 64 -10.17 6.58 1.48
C TRP A 64 -10.44 5.95 2.86
N SER A 65 -9.43 5.84 3.72
CA SER A 65 -9.54 5.27 5.06
C SER A 65 -10.53 6.05 5.94
N SER A 66 -10.49 7.39 5.89
CA SER A 66 -11.48 8.23 6.59
C SER A 66 -12.92 7.98 6.11
N GLN A 67 -13.13 7.81 4.80
CA GLN A 67 -14.45 7.53 4.24
C GLN A 67 -15.00 6.16 4.67
N GLN A 68 -14.14 5.15 4.81
CA GLN A 68 -14.55 3.84 5.31
C GLN A 68 -14.95 3.90 6.79
N THR A 69 -14.18 4.61 7.62
CA THR A 69 -14.46 4.78 9.05
C THR A 69 -15.82 5.46 9.28
N ASP A 70 -16.13 6.48 8.47
CA ASP A 70 -17.42 7.16 8.53
C ASP A 70 -18.56 6.25 8.08
N ALA A 71 -18.35 5.42 7.04
CA ALA A 71 -19.35 4.48 6.53
C ALA A 71 -19.66 3.34 7.51
N GLU A 72 -18.67 2.86 8.26
CA GLU A 72 -18.85 1.85 9.30
C GLU A 72 -19.55 2.41 10.55
N SER A 73 -19.32 3.69 10.86
CA SER A 73 -19.94 4.36 12.02
C SER A 73 -21.42 4.72 11.82
N MET A 74 -21.93 4.65 10.59
CA MET A 74 -23.32 4.95 10.21
C MET A 74 -24.21 3.71 10.02
N ASN A 75 -23.66 2.50 10.21
CA ASN A 75 -24.38 1.22 10.21
C ASN A 75 -24.51 0.63 11.62
#